data_AF-A0A395YAF6-F1
#
_entry.id   AF-A0A395YAF6-F1
#
_cell.length_a   1.000
_cell.length_b   1.000
_cell.length_c   1.000
_cell.angle_alpha   90.00
_cell.angle_beta   90.00
_cell.angle_gamma   90.00
#
_symmetry.space_group_name_H-M   'P 1'
#
loop_
_entity.id
_entity.type
_entity.pdbx_description
1 polymer ?
#
loop_
_entity_poly.entity_id
_entity_poly.type
_entity_poly.pdbx_seq_one_letter_code
_entity_poly.pdbx_strand_id
1 'polypeptide(L)'
;MRDSLHLSNGDIASLSEVIGENESEVGALVEQAASERAARHAYDHPKLPKGFVTIEQLQGDLDLGDLRDEVEDFDFDGDLTDAFSETADYKVDDNYHALLSWLPDHTEWLEQAEFDGLLEGCKGDIYKMVQMAQYECFKSDLYDHREDICRYGTLDQLRDMGVYAIRESLADEILNDLSYDEDYAPTDDAKDTIMGAVSAAFEERYGEDFAEVATDFWQDIDDIAGRANPCILSVDTVRAVNEKGYDAVFAEQWKTELSECDIDPEAVSVDSEAHDMENGRDGLDGNAPEKDAPEKDDRDAQPPVDTDNR
;
A
#
# COMPACT_ATOMS: atom_id res chain seq x y z
N MET A 1 -19.37 14.16 15.78
CA MET A 1 -19.22 15.57 16.20
C MET A 1 -19.53 15.78 17.68
N ARG A 2 -20.76 15.58 18.15
CA ARG A 2 -21.12 15.86 19.56
C ARG A 2 -20.31 15.03 20.57
N ASP A 3 -20.26 13.72 20.35
CA ASP A 3 -19.58 12.80 21.28
C ASP A 3 -18.06 12.73 21.03
N SER A 4 -17.64 12.97 19.78
CA SER A 4 -16.23 12.98 19.37
C SER A 4 -15.47 14.26 19.74
N LEU A 5 -16.17 15.40 19.89
CA LEU A 5 -15.58 16.71 20.21
C LEU A 5 -16.07 17.28 21.55
N HIS A 6 -16.83 16.49 22.33
CA HIS A 6 -17.39 16.87 23.63
C HIS A 6 -18.15 18.23 23.64
N LEU A 7 -18.92 18.51 22.60
CA LEU A 7 -19.63 19.79 22.45
C LEU A 7 -21.01 19.77 23.12
N SER A 8 -21.40 20.85 23.79
CA SER A 8 -22.76 21.01 24.31
C SER A 8 -23.75 21.37 23.20
N ASN A 9 -25.05 21.19 23.44
CA ASN A 9 -26.08 21.63 22.51
C ASN A 9 -26.04 23.15 22.23
N GLY A 10 -25.60 23.95 23.20
CA GLY A 10 -25.42 25.39 23.02
C GLY A 10 -24.24 25.71 22.09
N ASP A 11 -23.16 24.94 22.19
CA ASP A 11 -21.97 25.10 21.34
C ASP A 11 -22.29 24.72 19.89
N ILE A 12 -23.04 23.65 19.69
CA ILE A 12 -23.49 23.20 18.36
C ILE A 12 -24.41 24.26 17.72
N ALA A 13 -25.35 24.83 18.49
CA ALA A 13 -26.23 25.88 17.98
C ALA A 13 -25.45 27.15 17.58
N SER A 14 -24.49 27.55 18.41
CA SER A 14 -23.63 28.72 18.13
C SER A 14 -22.73 28.49 16.92
N LEU A 15 -22.16 27.29 16.76
CA LEU A 15 -21.38 26.92 15.57
C LEU A 15 -22.24 26.90 14.31
N SER A 16 -23.47 26.39 14.39
CA SER A 16 -24.40 26.38 13.25
C SER A 16 -24.77 27.79 12.81
N GLU A 17 -24.94 28.73 13.75
CA GLU A 17 -25.21 30.13 13.46
C GLU A 17 -24.00 30.79 12.78
N VAL A 18 -22.80 30.64 13.34
CA VAL A 18 -21.56 31.19 12.77
C VAL A 18 -21.26 30.60 11.38
N ILE A 19 -21.44 29.29 11.18
CA ILE A 19 -21.26 28.64 9.88
C ILE A 19 -22.31 29.15 8.88
N GLY A 20 -23.57 29.35 9.30
CA GLY A 20 -24.61 29.90 8.43
C GLY A 20 -24.36 31.37 8.05
N GLU A 21 -23.85 32.18 8.97
CA GLU A 21 -23.48 33.58 8.69
C GLU A 21 -22.28 33.70 7.74
N ASN A 22 -21.38 32.72 7.77
CA ASN A 22 -20.15 32.69 6.97
C ASN A 22 -20.17 31.57 5.91
N GLU A 23 -21.35 31.10 5.50
CA GLU A 23 -21.51 29.88 4.67
C GLU A 23 -20.67 29.93 3.39
N SER A 24 -20.63 31.08 2.72
CA SER A 24 -19.84 31.26 1.50
C SER A 24 -18.32 31.25 1.75
N GLU A 25 -17.87 31.83 2.87
CA GLU A 25 -16.45 31.85 3.24
C GLU A 25 -15.98 30.47 3.72
N VAL A 26 -16.79 29.79 4.55
CA VAL A 26 -16.55 28.41 4.98
C VAL A 26 -16.56 27.47 3.77
N GLY A 27 -17.51 27.64 2.84
CA GLY A 27 -17.56 26.87 1.59
C GLY A 27 -16.29 27.02 0.75
N ALA A 28 -15.81 28.27 0.57
CA ALA A 28 -14.58 28.54 -0.16
C ALA A 28 -13.34 27.94 0.53
N LEU A 29 -13.25 28.02 1.87
CA LEU A 29 -12.16 27.41 2.63
C LEU A 29 -12.17 25.88 2.57
N VAL A 30 -13.34 25.25 2.60
CA VAL A 30 -13.48 23.79 2.43
C VAL A 30 -13.05 23.36 1.03
N GLU A 31 -13.44 24.10 0.00
CA GLU A 31 -13.02 23.83 -1.39
C GLU A 31 -11.52 24.02 -1.59
N GLN A 32 -10.94 25.07 -1.00
CA GLN A 32 -9.50 25.28 -0.97
C GLN A 32 -8.79 24.11 -0.25
N ALA A 33 -9.25 23.72 0.93
CA ALA A 33 -8.65 22.62 1.68
C ALA A 33 -8.75 21.28 0.92
N ALA A 34 -9.86 21.04 0.22
CA ALA A 34 -10.00 19.87 -0.64
C ALA A 34 -9.02 19.91 -1.83
N SER A 35 -8.84 21.08 -2.46
CA SER A 35 -7.91 21.29 -3.55
C SER A 35 -6.44 21.17 -3.10
N GLU A 36 -6.09 21.69 -1.93
CA GLU A 36 -4.75 21.53 -1.33
C GLU A 36 -4.46 20.07 -0.99
N ARG A 37 -5.44 19.34 -0.43
CA ARG A 37 -5.30 17.89 -0.19
C ARG A 37 -5.12 17.11 -1.49
N ALA A 38 -5.92 17.41 -2.51
CA ALA A 38 -5.80 16.76 -3.82
C ALA A 38 -4.45 17.07 -4.48
N ALA A 39 -3.97 18.31 -4.41
CA ALA A 39 -2.66 18.70 -4.93
C ALA A 39 -1.52 18.03 -4.16
N ARG A 40 -1.65 17.92 -2.84
CA ARG A 40 -0.66 17.22 -2.00
C ARG A 40 -0.62 15.73 -2.33
N HIS A 41 -1.77 15.08 -2.41
CA HIS A 41 -1.86 13.69 -2.83
C HIS A 41 -1.29 13.49 -4.24
N ALA A 42 -1.60 14.34 -5.22
CA ALA A 42 -1.02 14.21 -6.56
C ALA A 42 0.51 14.42 -6.59
N TYR A 43 1.04 15.21 -5.66
CA TYR A 43 2.47 15.44 -5.50
C TYR A 43 3.18 14.22 -4.86
N ASP A 44 2.58 13.64 -3.83
CA ASP A 44 3.14 12.48 -3.13
C ASP A 44 2.93 11.16 -3.92
N HIS A 45 1.90 11.10 -4.78
CA HIS A 45 1.60 9.94 -5.67
C HIS A 45 1.68 10.34 -7.15
N PRO A 46 2.89 10.62 -7.68
CA PRO A 46 3.06 10.98 -9.08
C PRO A 46 2.69 9.82 -9.99
N LYS A 47 2.20 10.15 -11.20
CA LYS A 47 1.88 9.15 -12.23
C LYS A 47 3.14 8.35 -12.60
N LEU A 48 2.99 7.03 -12.67
CA LEU A 48 4.10 6.14 -12.96
C LEU A 48 4.50 6.14 -14.44
N PRO A 49 5.80 5.94 -14.74
CA PRO A 49 6.23 5.52 -16.06
C PRO A 49 5.62 4.16 -16.42
N LYS A 50 5.46 3.88 -17.70
CA LYS A 50 4.90 2.60 -18.19
C LYS A 50 5.81 1.44 -17.76
N GLY A 51 5.20 0.33 -17.33
CA GLY A 51 5.90 -0.88 -16.90
C GLY A 51 6.41 -0.83 -15.45
N PHE A 52 5.92 0.13 -14.67
CA PHE A 52 6.16 0.23 -13.23
C PHE A 52 4.85 0.13 -12.46
N VAL A 53 4.93 -0.42 -11.25
CA VAL A 53 3.85 -0.53 -10.27
C VAL A 53 4.31 0.10 -8.95
N THR A 54 3.42 0.73 -8.18
CA THR A 54 3.80 1.30 -6.87
C THR A 54 3.90 0.21 -5.81
N ILE A 55 4.71 0.46 -4.77
CA ILE A 55 4.70 -0.39 -3.57
C ILE A 55 3.29 -0.48 -2.96
N GLU A 56 2.58 0.65 -2.85
CA GLU A 56 1.22 0.67 -2.29
C GLU A 56 0.23 -0.20 -3.08
N GLN A 57 0.36 -0.24 -4.41
CA GLN A 57 -0.45 -1.12 -5.26
C GLN A 57 -0.14 -2.59 -4.97
N LEU A 58 1.15 -2.95 -4.89
CA LEU A 58 1.58 -4.30 -4.56
C LEU A 58 1.09 -4.71 -3.16
N GLN A 59 1.22 -3.83 -2.16
CA GLN A 59 0.74 -4.06 -0.79
C GLN A 59 -0.79 -4.27 -0.74
N GLY A 60 -1.55 -3.49 -1.52
CA GLY A 60 -3.01 -3.60 -1.59
C GLY A 60 -3.52 -4.89 -2.24
N ASP A 61 -2.70 -5.53 -3.08
CA ASP A 61 -3.04 -6.78 -3.76
C ASP A 61 -2.77 -8.05 -2.91
N LEU A 62 -2.07 -7.92 -1.78
CA LEU A 62 -1.74 -9.02 -0.86
C LEU A 62 -2.93 -9.38 0.04
N ASP A 63 -3.11 -10.66 0.38
CA ASP A 63 -4.15 -11.13 1.29
C ASP A 63 -3.64 -11.25 2.73
N LEU A 64 -3.84 -10.20 3.54
CA LEU A 64 -3.36 -10.11 4.92
C LEU A 64 -4.32 -10.70 5.96
N GLY A 65 -5.41 -11.35 5.52
CA GLY A 65 -6.40 -11.93 6.41
C GLY A 65 -7.37 -10.95 7.05
N ASP A 66 -8.10 -11.44 8.05
CA ASP A 66 -9.13 -10.70 8.77
C ASP A 66 -8.52 -9.61 9.69
N LEU A 67 -7.23 -9.72 10.00
CA LEU A 67 -6.46 -8.79 10.84
C LEU A 67 -5.54 -7.85 10.05
N ARG A 68 -5.88 -7.56 8.79
CA ARG A 68 -5.13 -6.61 7.94
C ARG A 68 -4.78 -5.30 8.66
N ASP A 69 -5.77 -4.66 9.26
CA ASP A 69 -5.60 -3.34 9.89
C ASP A 69 -4.52 -3.39 11.00
N GLU A 70 -4.40 -4.52 11.70
CA GLU A 70 -3.36 -4.75 12.71
C GLU A 70 -2.00 -5.05 12.09
N VAL A 71 -1.96 -5.85 11.01
CA VAL A 71 -0.73 -6.19 10.29
C VAL A 71 -0.06 -4.95 9.70
N GLU A 72 -0.84 -4.00 9.19
CA GLU A 72 -0.32 -2.75 8.62
C GLU A 72 0.46 -1.90 9.66
N ASP A 73 0.20 -2.12 10.96
CA ASP A 73 0.86 -1.46 12.08
C ASP A 73 2.03 -2.29 12.69
N PHE A 74 2.39 -3.44 12.09
CA PHE A 74 3.47 -4.29 12.61
C PHE A 74 4.85 -3.63 12.50
N ASP A 75 5.71 -3.95 13.47
CA ASP A 75 7.14 -3.70 13.38
C ASP A 75 7.80 -4.90 12.69
N PHE A 76 8.05 -4.76 11.39
CA PHE A 76 8.65 -5.80 10.55
C PHE A 76 10.16 -6.00 10.78
N ASP A 77 10.78 -5.21 11.66
CA ASP A 77 12.17 -5.42 12.12
C ASP A 77 12.26 -6.47 13.26
N GLY A 78 11.12 -7.02 13.69
CA GLY A 78 11.00 -8.00 14.78
C GLY A 78 10.70 -9.43 14.33
N ASP A 79 10.54 -10.32 15.32
CA ASP A 79 10.08 -11.70 15.10
C ASP A 79 8.55 -11.71 14.88
N LEU A 80 8.13 -12.14 13.68
CA LEU A 80 6.71 -12.19 13.31
C LEU A 80 5.92 -13.21 14.14
N THR A 81 6.55 -14.27 14.66
CA THR A 81 5.87 -15.23 15.54
C THR A 81 5.44 -14.55 16.85
N ASP A 82 6.28 -13.67 17.38
CA ASP A 82 5.95 -12.86 18.56
C ASP A 82 4.86 -11.84 18.20
N ALA A 83 5.01 -11.12 17.08
CA ALA A 83 3.99 -10.16 16.62
C ALA A 83 2.61 -10.81 16.41
N PHE A 84 2.57 -12.02 15.84
CA PHE A 84 1.33 -12.75 15.62
C PHE A 84 0.70 -13.17 16.95
N SER A 85 1.52 -13.67 17.87
CA SER A 85 1.05 -14.12 19.18
C SER A 85 0.53 -12.95 20.03
N GLU A 86 1.21 -11.80 20.02
CA GLU A 86 0.80 -10.58 20.73
C GLU A 86 -0.47 -9.98 20.12
N THR A 87 -0.56 -9.95 18.79
CA THR A 87 -1.75 -9.45 18.08
C THR A 87 -2.96 -10.33 18.35
N ALA A 88 -2.81 -11.65 18.28
CA ALA A 88 -3.88 -12.59 18.59
C ALA A 88 -4.38 -12.41 20.04
N ASP A 89 -3.48 -12.28 21.02
CA ASP A 89 -3.85 -12.06 22.43
C ASP A 89 -4.55 -10.70 22.62
N TYR A 90 -4.04 -9.65 22.00
CA TYR A 90 -4.63 -8.31 22.04
C TYR A 90 -6.06 -8.25 21.48
N LYS A 91 -6.35 -9.06 20.45
CA LYS A 91 -7.65 -9.06 19.77
C LYS A 91 -8.72 -9.89 20.48
N VAL A 92 -8.36 -10.73 21.45
CA VAL A 92 -9.33 -11.50 22.24
C VAL A 92 -10.28 -10.58 23.00
N ASP A 93 -11.57 -10.88 22.94
CA ASP A 93 -12.57 -10.11 23.67
C ASP A 93 -12.47 -10.31 25.19
N ASP A 94 -12.46 -9.20 25.93
CA ASP A 94 -12.63 -9.22 27.39
C ASP A 94 -14.12 -9.23 27.82
N ASN A 95 -15.03 -8.91 26.88
CA ASN A 95 -16.44 -8.77 27.18
C ASN A 95 -17.19 -10.10 27.03
N TYR A 96 -17.77 -10.59 28.13
CA TYR A 96 -18.55 -11.83 28.15
C TYR A 96 -19.68 -11.91 27.13
N HIS A 97 -20.35 -10.79 26.82
CA HIS A 97 -21.39 -10.78 25.80
C HIS A 97 -20.81 -10.97 24.41
N ALA A 98 -19.66 -10.34 24.10
CA ALA A 98 -19.00 -10.49 22.81
C ALA A 98 -18.54 -11.95 22.60
N LEU A 99 -17.84 -12.51 23.59
CA LEU A 99 -17.40 -13.91 23.59
C LEU A 99 -18.56 -14.90 23.33
N LEU A 100 -19.66 -14.76 24.08
CA LEU A 100 -20.81 -15.66 23.92
C LEU A 100 -21.61 -15.42 22.65
N SER A 101 -21.52 -14.23 22.05
CA SER A 101 -22.17 -13.93 20.76
C SER A 101 -21.34 -14.45 19.59
N TRP A 102 -20.02 -14.49 19.72
CA TRP A 102 -19.09 -15.03 18.73
C TRP A 102 -19.14 -16.56 18.66
N LEU A 103 -19.17 -17.23 19.82
CA LEU A 103 -19.07 -18.68 19.94
C LEU A 103 -20.01 -19.52 19.03
N PRO A 104 -21.31 -19.20 18.87
CA PRO A 104 -22.23 -20.07 18.12
C PRO A 104 -21.84 -20.31 16.66
N ASP A 105 -21.16 -19.34 16.05
CA ASP A 105 -20.71 -19.40 14.65
C ASP A 105 -19.26 -19.91 14.52
N HIS A 106 -18.57 -20.16 15.64
CA HIS A 106 -17.13 -20.45 15.70
C HIS A 106 -16.78 -21.62 16.64
N THR A 107 -17.72 -22.56 16.82
CA THR A 107 -17.57 -23.66 17.79
C THR A 107 -16.40 -24.60 17.47
N GLU A 108 -16.00 -24.70 16.21
CA GLU A 108 -14.86 -25.49 15.74
C GLU A 108 -13.53 -25.06 16.37
N TRP A 109 -13.38 -23.77 16.71
CA TRP A 109 -12.17 -23.26 17.35
C TRP A 109 -12.03 -23.72 18.80
N LEU A 110 -13.12 -24.12 19.47
CA LEU A 110 -13.00 -24.81 20.76
C LEU A 110 -12.41 -26.22 20.59
N GLU A 111 -12.74 -26.91 19.49
CA GLU A 111 -12.17 -28.22 19.19
C GLU A 111 -10.69 -28.10 18.82
N GLN A 112 -10.35 -27.08 18.01
CA GLN A 112 -8.97 -26.78 17.64
C GLN A 112 -8.13 -26.41 18.89
N ALA A 113 -8.60 -25.48 19.72
CA ALA A 113 -7.91 -25.12 20.96
C ALA A 113 -7.77 -26.30 21.94
N GLU A 114 -8.71 -27.25 21.96
CA GLU A 114 -8.53 -28.48 22.74
C GLU A 114 -7.50 -29.41 22.12
N PHE A 115 -7.48 -29.55 20.79
CA PHE A 115 -6.48 -30.34 20.06
C PHE A 115 -5.06 -29.83 20.30
N ASP A 116 -4.87 -28.51 20.30
CA ASP A 116 -3.58 -27.86 20.57
C ASP A 116 -3.24 -27.78 22.07
N GLY A 117 -4.13 -28.29 22.94
CA GLY A 117 -3.91 -28.39 24.38
C GLY A 117 -4.08 -27.07 25.15
N LEU A 118 -4.51 -26.00 24.48
CA LEU A 118 -4.69 -24.67 25.08
C LEU A 118 -5.75 -24.67 26.19
N LEU A 119 -6.72 -25.60 26.14
CA LEU A 119 -7.81 -25.64 27.12
C LEU A 119 -7.45 -26.33 28.44
N GLU A 120 -6.30 -27.01 28.55
CA GLU A 120 -5.95 -27.85 29.73
C GLU A 120 -6.01 -27.09 31.07
N GLY A 121 -5.62 -25.80 31.07
CA GLY A 121 -5.60 -24.94 32.25
C GLY A 121 -6.92 -24.24 32.59
N CYS A 122 -7.90 -24.25 31.68
CA CYS A 122 -9.16 -23.50 31.82
C CYS A 122 -10.43 -24.36 31.71
N LYS A 123 -10.29 -25.70 31.66
CA LYS A 123 -11.43 -26.62 31.55
C LYS A 123 -12.52 -26.33 32.59
N GLY A 124 -13.74 -26.11 32.10
CA GLY A 124 -14.92 -25.80 32.92
C GLY A 124 -15.17 -24.31 33.15
N ASP A 125 -14.25 -23.43 32.75
CA ASP A 125 -14.47 -21.99 32.66
C ASP A 125 -14.77 -21.62 31.20
N ILE A 126 -16.07 -21.59 30.85
CA ILE A 126 -16.49 -21.40 29.46
C ILE A 126 -15.98 -20.08 28.86
N TYR A 127 -15.88 -19.01 29.64
CA TYR A 127 -15.40 -17.73 29.11
C TYR A 127 -13.93 -17.82 28.72
N LYS A 128 -13.10 -18.40 29.59
CA LYS A 128 -11.68 -18.61 29.28
C LYS A 128 -11.48 -19.61 28.15
N MET A 129 -12.31 -20.64 28.06
CA MET A 129 -12.23 -21.58 26.95
C MET A 129 -12.54 -20.90 25.61
N VAL A 130 -13.56 -20.02 25.57
CA VAL A 130 -13.90 -19.23 24.37
C VAL A 130 -12.79 -18.22 24.05
N GLN A 131 -12.18 -17.59 25.06
CA GLN A 131 -11.02 -16.71 24.85
C GLN A 131 -9.84 -17.44 24.22
N MET A 132 -9.51 -18.65 24.69
CA MET A 132 -8.46 -19.47 24.06
C MET A 132 -8.81 -19.89 22.63
N ALA A 133 -10.09 -20.12 22.34
CA ALA A 133 -10.56 -20.41 20.98
C ALA A 133 -10.46 -19.19 20.06
N GLN A 134 -10.83 -17.98 20.53
CA GLN A 134 -10.62 -16.74 19.77
C GLN A 134 -9.13 -16.50 19.51
N TYR A 135 -8.28 -16.68 20.52
CA TYR A 135 -6.84 -16.57 20.38
C TYR A 135 -6.31 -17.49 19.26
N GLU A 136 -6.71 -18.77 19.27
CA GLU A 136 -6.26 -19.73 18.25
C GLU A 136 -6.82 -19.39 16.86
N CYS A 137 -8.07 -18.91 16.78
CA CYS A 137 -8.67 -18.43 15.53
C CYS A 137 -7.86 -17.29 14.91
N PHE A 138 -7.57 -16.24 15.69
CA PHE A 138 -6.81 -15.08 15.23
C PHE A 138 -5.37 -15.42 14.90
N LYS A 139 -4.74 -16.26 15.72
CA LYS A 139 -3.38 -16.72 15.47
C LYS A 139 -3.31 -17.54 14.18
N SER A 140 -4.25 -18.45 13.96
CA SER A 140 -4.30 -19.28 12.74
C SER A 140 -4.48 -18.41 11.49
N ASP A 141 -5.36 -17.42 11.50
CA ASP A 141 -5.56 -16.47 10.39
C ASP A 141 -4.22 -15.82 9.98
N LEU A 142 -3.47 -15.29 10.95
CA LEU A 142 -2.15 -14.69 10.70
C LEU A 142 -1.14 -15.69 10.12
N TYR A 143 -1.11 -16.94 10.63
CA TYR A 143 -0.22 -17.97 10.09
C TYR A 143 -0.62 -18.48 8.71
N ASP A 144 -1.92 -18.54 8.41
CA ASP A 144 -2.44 -18.93 7.11
C ASP A 144 -2.09 -17.87 6.04
N HIS A 145 -2.01 -16.59 6.45
CA HIS A 145 -1.64 -15.45 5.62
C HIS A 145 -0.18 -15.02 5.72
N ARG A 146 0.67 -15.75 6.46
CA ARG A 146 2.04 -15.34 6.78
C ARG A 146 2.91 -14.98 5.59
N GLU A 147 2.75 -15.67 4.45
CA GLU A 147 3.56 -15.38 3.25
C GLU A 147 3.26 -13.98 2.70
N ASP A 148 1.97 -13.61 2.65
CA ASP A 148 1.54 -12.30 2.20
C ASP A 148 1.88 -11.22 3.23
N ILE A 149 1.82 -11.54 4.53
CA ILE A 149 2.28 -10.64 5.60
C ILE A 149 3.79 -10.38 5.47
N CYS A 150 4.60 -11.40 5.20
CA CYS A 150 6.04 -11.20 4.98
C CYS A 150 6.32 -10.39 3.70
N ARG A 151 5.60 -10.66 2.60
CA ARG A 151 5.66 -9.84 1.37
C ARG A 151 5.36 -8.37 1.67
N TYR A 152 4.31 -8.12 2.46
CA TYR A 152 3.92 -6.78 2.86
C TYR A 152 5.04 -6.10 3.65
N GLY A 153 5.62 -6.80 4.63
CA GLY A 153 6.75 -6.29 5.43
C GLY A 153 7.98 -5.95 4.60
N THR A 154 8.36 -6.80 3.65
CA THR A 154 9.46 -6.50 2.71
C THR A 154 9.18 -5.25 1.89
N LEU A 155 7.97 -5.13 1.35
CA LEU A 155 7.55 -3.94 0.61
C LEU A 155 7.53 -2.68 1.50
N ASP A 156 7.10 -2.81 2.76
CA ASP A 156 7.05 -1.73 3.73
C ASP A 156 8.46 -1.18 4.03
N GLN A 157 9.43 -2.08 4.27
CA GLN A 157 10.82 -1.70 4.49
C GLN A 157 11.47 -1.09 3.24
N LEU A 158 11.17 -1.59 2.04
CA LEU A 158 11.65 -0.98 0.79
C LEU A 158 11.08 0.44 0.61
N ARG A 159 9.82 0.66 1.00
CA ARG A 159 9.18 1.98 1.00
C ARG A 159 9.88 2.93 1.97
N ASP A 160 10.23 2.47 3.16
CA ASP A 160 11.00 3.23 4.15
C ASP A 160 12.43 3.56 3.67
N MET A 161 12.99 2.72 2.79
CA MET A 161 14.24 2.98 2.05
C MET A 161 14.04 3.91 0.84
N GLY A 162 12.86 4.49 0.64
CA GLY A 162 12.59 5.48 -0.39
C GLY A 162 12.22 4.90 -1.76
N VAL A 163 12.00 3.59 -1.88
CA VAL A 163 11.44 2.99 -3.09
C VAL A 163 9.95 3.32 -3.15
N TYR A 164 9.52 3.87 -4.28
CA TYR A 164 8.10 4.16 -4.52
C TYR A 164 7.51 3.26 -5.60
N ALA A 165 8.28 2.99 -6.64
CA ALA A 165 7.85 2.19 -7.79
C ALA A 165 8.88 1.13 -8.14
N ILE A 166 8.40 -0.04 -8.55
CA ILE A 166 9.19 -1.19 -8.98
C ILE A 166 8.75 -1.56 -10.41
N ARG A 167 9.69 -1.98 -11.27
CA ARG A 167 9.38 -2.51 -12.58
C ARG A 167 8.49 -3.75 -12.45
N GLU A 168 7.40 -3.80 -13.20
CA GLU A 168 6.41 -4.89 -13.14
C GLU A 168 7.06 -6.28 -13.26
N SER A 169 8.00 -6.45 -14.20
CA SER A 169 8.68 -7.74 -14.40
C SER A 169 9.60 -8.16 -13.24
N LEU A 170 10.04 -7.21 -12.42
CA LEU A 170 10.88 -7.46 -11.25
C LEU A 170 10.04 -7.64 -9.97
N ALA A 171 8.85 -7.03 -9.90
CA ALA A 171 7.96 -7.16 -8.75
C ALA A 171 7.62 -8.63 -8.47
N ASP A 172 7.30 -9.40 -9.51
CA ASP A 172 7.04 -10.84 -9.38
C ASP A 172 8.27 -11.62 -8.90
N GLU A 173 9.47 -11.26 -9.36
CA GLU A 173 10.72 -11.91 -8.96
C GLU A 173 10.99 -11.66 -7.47
N ILE A 174 10.86 -10.40 -7.03
CA ILE A 174 11.01 -10.05 -5.62
C ILE A 174 9.97 -10.77 -4.77
N LEU A 175 8.70 -10.86 -5.17
CA LEU A 175 7.65 -11.40 -4.29
C LEU A 175 7.56 -12.93 -4.28
N ASN A 176 7.99 -13.60 -5.35
CA ASN A 176 7.85 -15.05 -5.50
C ASN A 176 9.12 -15.85 -5.13
N ASP A 177 10.32 -15.29 -5.32
CA ASP A 177 11.57 -16.02 -5.09
C ASP A 177 12.05 -15.98 -3.62
N LEU A 178 11.37 -15.23 -2.76
CA LEU A 178 11.69 -15.15 -1.34
C LEU A 178 11.32 -16.47 -0.63
N SER A 179 12.32 -17.15 -0.07
CA SER A 179 12.10 -18.29 0.83
C SER A 179 11.75 -17.78 2.22
N TYR A 180 10.46 -17.73 2.54
CA TYR A 180 9.94 -17.39 3.88
C TYR A 180 10.15 -18.58 4.85
N ASP A 181 11.41 -18.90 5.14
CA ASP A 181 11.77 -20.07 5.96
C ASP A 181 11.91 -19.73 7.46
N GLU A 182 11.92 -18.45 7.84
CA GLU A 182 12.03 -17.99 9.23
C GLU A 182 11.21 -16.71 9.40
N ASP A 183 10.64 -16.49 10.59
CA ASP A 183 9.58 -15.52 10.92
C ASP A 183 10.00 -14.03 10.81
N TYR A 184 10.57 -13.62 9.67
CA TYR A 184 11.15 -12.30 9.43
C TYR A 184 10.91 -11.83 7.98
N ALA A 185 10.85 -10.51 7.78
CA ALA A 185 10.76 -9.92 6.44
C ALA A 185 12.10 -10.10 5.68
N PRO A 186 12.15 -10.82 4.54
CA PRO A 186 13.40 -11.13 3.83
C PRO A 186 13.89 -9.96 2.96
N THR A 187 13.99 -8.77 3.55
CA THR A 187 14.29 -7.54 2.82
C THR A 187 15.70 -7.54 2.23
N ASP A 188 16.69 -8.14 2.91
CA ASP A 188 18.04 -8.22 2.37
C ASP A 188 18.11 -9.07 1.08
N ASP A 189 17.34 -10.15 0.97
CA ASP A 189 17.23 -10.94 -0.26
C ASP A 189 16.56 -10.14 -1.39
N ALA A 190 15.54 -9.34 -1.05
CA ALA A 190 14.91 -8.43 -2.00
C ALA A 190 15.87 -7.34 -2.48
N LYS A 191 16.71 -6.79 -1.59
CA LYS A 191 17.76 -5.83 -1.96
C LYS A 191 18.75 -6.43 -2.93
N ASP A 192 19.28 -7.61 -2.61
CA ASP A 192 20.25 -8.31 -3.46
C ASP A 192 19.66 -8.60 -4.85
N THR A 193 18.40 -9.02 -4.91
CA THR A 193 17.65 -9.22 -6.17
C THR A 193 17.53 -7.93 -6.97
N ILE A 194 17.12 -6.83 -6.34
CA ILE A 194 17.00 -5.51 -6.98
C ILE A 194 18.36 -5.04 -7.52
N MET A 195 19.39 -5.10 -6.69
CA MET A 195 20.74 -4.66 -7.04
C MET A 195 21.30 -5.47 -8.21
N GLY A 196 21.13 -6.79 -8.19
CA GLY A 196 21.48 -7.68 -9.29
C GLY A 196 20.73 -7.33 -10.58
N ALA A 197 19.42 -7.11 -10.50
CA ALA A 197 18.59 -6.79 -11.65
C ALA A 197 18.98 -5.45 -12.29
N VAL A 198 19.27 -4.42 -11.49
CA VAL A 198 19.77 -3.15 -12.02
C VAL A 198 21.14 -3.34 -12.68
N SER A 199 22.07 -4.01 -12.01
CA SER A 199 23.43 -4.21 -12.54
C SER A 199 23.39 -4.94 -13.88
N ALA A 200 22.58 -6.01 -13.98
CA ALA A 200 22.35 -6.73 -15.22
C ALA A 200 21.75 -5.83 -16.32
N ALA A 201 20.79 -4.97 -15.99
CA ALA A 201 20.20 -4.04 -16.95
C ALA A 201 21.19 -2.95 -17.41
N PHE A 202 22.13 -2.55 -16.55
CA PHE A 202 23.23 -1.66 -16.91
C PHE A 202 24.27 -2.36 -17.78
N GLU A 203 24.65 -3.60 -17.46
CA GLU A 203 25.57 -4.39 -18.26
C GLU A 203 25.03 -4.62 -19.67
N GLU A 204 23.75 -4.99 -19.79
CA GLU A 204 23.10 -5.23 -21.08
C GLU A 204 23.11 -3.97 -21.97
N ARG A 205 22.87 -2.80 -21.37
CA ARG A 205 22.64 -1.56 -22.13
C ARG A 205 23.91 -0.74 -22.37
N TYR A 206 24.82 -0.72 -21.40
CA TYR A 206 25.99 0.16 -21.39
C TYR A 206 27.31 -0.60 -21.28
N GLY A 207 27.28 -1.92 -21.05
CA GLY A 207 28.44 -2.79 -20.92
C GLY A 207 28.89 -3.02 -19.47
N GLU A 208 29.64 -4.10 -19.27
CA GLU A 208 30.17 -4.56 -17.97
C GLU A 208 30.95 -3.44 -17.26
N ASP A 209 31.77 -2.68 -17.99
CA ASP A 209 32.55 -1.57 -17.43
C ASP A 209 31.67 -0.49 -16.76
N PHE A 210 30.50 -0.17 -17.33
CA PHE A 210 29.58 0.78 -16.73
C PHE A 210 28.82 0.17 -15.55
N ALA A 211 28.44 -1.10 -15.62
CA ALA A 211 27.79 -1.78 -14.51
C ALA A 211 28.71 -1.80 -13.27
N GLU A 212 29.99 -2.14 -13.44
CA GLU A 212 30.99 -2.15 -12.36
C GLU A 212 31.18 -0.75 -11.77
N VAL A 213 31.44 0.26 -12.62
CA VAL A 213 31.60 1.66 -12.17
C VAL A 213 30.34 2.17 -11.51
N ALA A 214 29.16 1.86 -12.05
CA ALA A 214 27.92 2.21 -11.40
C ALA A 214 27.92 1.59 -10.01
N THR A 215 28.05 0.26 -9.86
CA THR A 215 27.93 -0.45 -8.57
C THR A 215 28.86 0.06 -7.47
N ASP A 216 30.02 0.61 -7.82
CA ASP A 216 30.93 1.22 -6.85
C ASP A 216 30.39 2.50 -6.19
N PHE A 217 29.37 3.14 -6.78
CA PHE A 217 28.85 4.44 -6.36
C PHE A 217 27.57 4.40 -5.50
N TRP A 218 26.91 3.26 -5.35
CA TRP A 218 25.67 3.12 -4.56
C TRP A 218 25.95 2.17 -3.39
N GLN A 219 25.73 2.65 -2.16
CA GLN A 219 26.01 1.91 -0.94
C GLN A 219 24.79 1.15 -0.43
N ASP A 220 23.58 1.60 -0.81
CA ASP A 220 22.30 1.00 -0.41
C ASP A 220 21.19 1.27 -1.47
N ILE A 221 19.99 0.75 -1.24
CA ILE A 221 18.81 0.89 -2.10
C ILE A 221 18.36 2.35 -2.26
N ASP A 222 18.46 3.16 -1.21
CA ASP A 222 17.97 4.55 -1.23
C ASP A 222 18.78 5.43 -2.20
N ASP A 223 20.10 5.22 -2.26
CA ASP A 223 21.02 5.87 -3.20
C ASP A 223 20.57 5.64 -4.65
N ILE A 224 20.14 4.41 -4.97
CA ILE A 224 19.73 4.08 -6.32
C ILE A 224 18.27 4.45 -6.61
N ALA A 225 17.34 4.25 -5.69
CA ALA A 225 15.95 4.69 -5.87
C ALA A 225 15.87 6.20 -6.14
N GLY A 226 16.78 6.98 -5.53
CA GLY A 226 16.96 8.42 -5.75
C GLY A 226 17.48 8.80 -7.15
N ARG A 227 17.87 7.83 -7.98
CA ARG A 227 18.37 8.02 -9.35
C ARG A 227 17.50 7.28 -10.35
N ALA A 228 17.37 7.82 -11.56
CA ALA A 228 16.70 7.17 -12.67
C ALA A 228 17.46 5.89 -13.00
N ASN A 229 16.79 4.76 -12.86
CA ASN A 229 17.33 3.44 -13.16
C ASN A 229 16.18 2.55 -13.66
N PRO A 230 16.50 1.43 -14.32
CA PRO A 230 15.48 0.63 -14.99
C PRO A 230 14.57 -0.10 -14.03
N CYS A 231 14.91 -0.30 -12.75
CA CYS A 231 14.21 -1.28 -11.91
C CYS A 231 13.35 -0.64 -10.81
N ILE A 232 13.86 0.37 -10.12
CA ILE A 232 13.19 0.97 -8.96
C ILE A 232 13.26 2.49 -9.01
N LEU A 233 12.27 3.21 -8.51
CA LEU A 233 12.27 4.68 -8.52
C LEU A 233 11.68 5.22 -7.23
N SER A 234 12.25 6.29 -6.71
CA SER A 234 11.64 7.13 -5.66
C SER A 234 10.57 8.05 -6.23
N VAL A 235 9.72 8.61 -5.36
CA VAL A 235 8.73 9.64 -5.71
C VAL A 235 9.39 10.82 -6.43
N ASP A 236 10.54 11.27 -5.93
CA ASP A 236 11.28 12.43 -6.47
C ASP A 236 11.82 12.13 -7.86
N THR A 237 12.36 10.92 -8.05
CA THR A 237 12.84 10.45 -9.35
C THR A 237 11.70 10.36 -10.36
N VAL A 238 10.55 9.79 -9.99
CA VAL A 238 9.37 9.71 -10.87
C VAL A 238 8.91 11.10 -11.29
N ARG A 239 8.89 12.07 -10.37
CA ARG A 239 8.54 13.47 -10.71
C ARG A 239 9.54 14.09 -11.67
N ALA A 240 10.84 13.91 -11.45
CA ALA A 240 11.87 14.41 -12.37
C ALA A 240 11.71 13.80 -13.77
N VAL A 241 11.45 12.49 -13.85
CA VAL A 241 11.21 11.75 -15.10
C VAL A 241 9.97 12.29 -15.81
N ASN A 242 8.88 12.54 -15.09
CA ASN A 242 7.65 13.12 -15.67
C ASN A 242 7.85 14.55 -16.21
N GLU A 243 8.74 15.34 -15.59
CA GLU A 243 9.01 16.72 -16.00
C GLU A 243 9.97 16.83 -17.19
N LYS A 244 11.05 16.04 -17.19
CA LYS A 244 12.19 16.17 -18.12
C LYS A 244 12.30 15.03 -19.14
N GLY A 245 11.61 13.91 -18.90
CA GLY A 245 11.81 12.66 -19.63
C GLY A 245 12.92 11.80 -19.01
N TYR A 246 12.76 10.48 -19.09
CA TYR A 246 13.66 9.52 -18.44
C TYR A 246 15.11 9.68 -18.86
N ASP A 247 15.40 9.74 -20.17
CA ASP A 247 16.77 9.80 -20.70
C ASP A 247 17.51 11.06 -20.25
N ALA A 248 16.82 12.20 -20.21
CA ALA A 248 17.40 13.46 -19.77
C ALA A 248 17.78 13.40 -18.28
N VAL A 249 16.93 12.81 -17.44
CA VAL A 249 17.21 12.63 -16.01
C VAL A 249 18.33 11.63 -15.80
N PHE A 250 18.31 10.50 -16.53
CA PHE A 250 19.35 9.49 -16.46
C PHE A 250 20.73 10.08 -16.81
N ALA A 251 20.84 10.76 -17.96
CA ALA A 251 22.09 11.37 -18.40
C ALA A 251 22.57 12.49 -17.45
N GLU A 252 21.66 13.20 -16.78
CA GLU A 252 22.01 14.21 -15.77
C GLU A 252 22.56 13.57 -14.49
N GLN A 253 21.92 12.51 -14.00
CA GLN A 253 22.25 11.86 -12.72
C GLN A 253 23.46 10.91 -12.82
N TRP A 254 23.66 10.24 -13.94
CA TRP A 254 24.76 9.29 -14.18
C TRP A 254 25.92 9.91 -14.97
N LYS A 255 25.98 11.24 -15.06
CA LYS A 255 26.95 11.95 -15.92
C LYS A 255 28.41 11.62 -15.59
N THR A 256 28.73 11.43 -14.32
CA THR A 256 30.11 11.19 -13.87
C THR A 256 30.54 9.79 -14.32
N GLU A 257 29.69 8.80 -14.05
CA GLU A 257 29.88 7.39 -14.35
C GLU A 257 29.94 7.17 -15.87
N LEU A 258 29.02 7.79 -16.63
CA LEU A 258 29.05 7.78 -18.10
C LEU A 258 30.36 8.37 -18.63
N SER A 259 30.85 9.45 -18.03
CA SER A 259 32.12 10.07 -18.44
C SER A 259 33.35 9.23 -18.08
N GLU A 260 33.30 8.43 -17.01
CA GLU A 260 34.40 7.54 -16.63
C GLU A 260 34.51 6.34 -17.57
N CYS A 261 33.37 5.88 -18.11
CA CYS A 261 33.30 4.78 -19.08
C CYS A 261 33.42 5.24 -20.56
N ASP A 262 33.73 6.51 -20.82
CA ASP A 262 33.76 7.10 -22.17
C ASP A 262 32.44 6.91 -22.96
N ILE A 263 31.30 6.86 -22.26
CA ILE A 263 29.96 6.71 -22.85
C ILE A 263 29.37 8.09 -23.14
N ASP A 264 28.96 8.31 -24.39
CA ASP A 264 28.30 9.56 -24.77
C ASP A 264 26.90 9.64 -24.13
N PRO A 265 26.60 10.65 -23.28
CA PRO A 265 25.29 10.83 -22.70
C PRO A 265 24.18 11.05 -23.75
N GLU A 266 24.50 11.51 -24.97
CA GLU A 266 23.52 11.59 -26.07
C GLU A 266 23.29 10.24 -26.78
N ALA A 267 24.18 9.26 -26.60
CA ALA A 267 24.00 7.89 -27.09
C ALA A 267 23.13 7.03 -26.15
N VAL A 268 22.81 7.55 -24.96
CA VAL A 268 21.84 7.00 -24.00
C VAL A 268 20.42 7.22 -24.55
N SER A 269 20.12 6.65 -25.71
CA SER A 269 18.77 6.57 -26.27
C SER A 269 18.18 5.20 -25.98
N VAL A 270 16.87 5.12 -25.76
CA VAL A 270 16.18 3.83 -25.56
C VAL A 270 15.55 3.39 -26.87
N ASP A 271 15.83 2.15 -27.27
CA ASP A 271 14.99 1.45 -28.22
C ASP A 271 13.56 1.37 -27.66
N SER A 272 12.64 2.04 -28.36
CA SER A 272 11.19 1.80 -28.55
C SER A 272 10.24 1.49 -27.37
N GLU A 273 10.64 0.93 -26.23
CA GLU A 273 9.74 0.65 -25.10
C GLU A 273 9.59 1.84 -24.14
N ALA A 274 10.54 2.77 -24.17
CA ALA A 274 10.50 4.05 -23.44
C ALA A 274 9.77 5.18 -24.19
N HIS A 275 9.43 4.99 -25.47
CA HIS A 275 8.90 6.08 -26.30
C HIS A 275 7.44 6.47 -25.95
N ASP A 276 6.75 5.69 -25.12
CA ASP A 276 5.43 6.03 -24.57
C ASP A 276 5.50 6.97 -23.35
N MET A 277 6.71 7.41 -22.94
CA MET A 277 6.92 8.33 -21.81
C MET A 277 6.67 9.82 -22.14
N GLU A 278 6.40 10.18 -23.40
CA GLU A 278 6.21 11.60 -23.82
C GLU A 278 4.77 12.12 -23.61
N ASN A 279 3.78 11.26 -23.35
CA ASN A 279 2.36 11.64 -23.28
C ASN A 279 1.89 12.25 -21.95
N GLY A 280 2.79 12.54 -21.00
CA GLY A 280 2.46 13.18 -19.73
C GLY A 280 2.06 14.67 -19.84
N ARG A 281 2.24 15.30 -21.01
CA ARG A 281 2.01 16.74 -21.20
C ARG A 281 0.56 17.17 -21.45
N ASP A 282 -0.33 16.26 -21.86
CA ASP A 282 -1.69 16.63 -22.30
C ASP A 282 -2.74 16.74 -21.18
N GLY A 283 -2.34 16.65 -19.90
CA GLY A 283 -3.27 16.70 -18.76
C GLY A 283 -3.37 18.03 -18.00
N LEU A 284 -2.61 19.06 -18.38
CA LEU A 284 -2.57 20.35 -17.66
C LEU A 284 -3.57 21.40 -18.19
N ASP A 285 -4.53 21.02 -19.02
CA ASP A 285 -5.64 21.91 -19.38
C ASP A 285 -6.95 21.40 -18.77
N GLY A 286 -7.53 22.25 -17.93
CA GLY A 286 -8.61 21.90 -17.02
C GLY A 286 -9.85 21.37 -17.71
N ASN A 287 -10.41 20.32 -17.11
CA ASN A 287 -11.85 20.20 -16.94
C ASN A 287 -12.13 19.46 -15.64
N ALA A 288 -12.79 20.16 -14.73
CA ALA A 288 -13.46 19.56 -13.60
C ALA A 288 -14.45 18.49 -14.12
N PRO A 289 -14.52 17.30 -13.52
CA PRO A 289 -15.59 16.37 -13.86
C PRO A 289 -16.92 17.00 -13.43
N GLU A 290 -17.81 17.22 -14.40
CA GLU A 290 -19.21 17.55 -14.13
C GLU A 290 -19.78 16.47 -13.20
N LYS A 291 -20.38 16.93 -12.11
CA LYS A 291 -21.07 16.10 -11.13
C LYS A 291 -22.22 15.36 -11.82
N ASP A 292 -22.09 14.05 -11.95
CA ASP A 292 -23.25 13.19 -12.23
C ASP A 292 -24.24 13.29 -11.06
N ALA A 293 -25.44 13.77 -11.37
CA ALA A 293 -26.55 13.90 -10.46
C ALA A 293 -27.07 12.51 -10.04
N PRO A 294 -27.61 12.37 -8.81
CA PRO A 294 -28.07 11.08 -8.32
C PRO A 294 -29.27 10.57 -9.15
N GLU A 295 -29.13 9.34 -9.62
CA GLU A 295 -30.13 8.55 -10.33
C GLU A 295 -31.43 8.48 -9.51
N LYS A 296 -32.56 8.86 -10.13
CA LYS A 296 -33.87 8.79 -9.50
C LYS A 296 -34.38 7.35 -9.53
N ASP A 297 -34.69 6.84 -8.34
CA ASP A 297 -35.43 5.60 -8.08
C ASP A 297 -36.86 5.72 -8.64
N ASP A 298 -37.06 5.35 -9.91
CA ASP A 298 -38.39 5.21 -10.53
C ASP A 298 -38.97 3.80 -10.24
N ARG A 299 -39.21 3.52 -8.96
CA ARG A 299 -40.10 2.43 -8.53
C ARG A 299 -41.49 2.97 -8.22
N ASP A 300 -42.17 3.47 -9.24
CA ASP A 300 -43.63 3.67 -9.22
C ASP A 300 -44.22 3.53 -10.63
N ALA A 301 -44.36 2.29 -11.07
CA ALA A 301 -45.22 1.93 -12.19
C ALA A 301 -45.88 0.57 -11.92
N GLN A 302 -46.88 0.56 -11.03
CA GLN A 302 -47.87 -0.54 -11.03
C GLN A 302 -48.78 -0.38 -12.26
N PRO A 303 -48.95 -1.40 -13.10
CA PRO A 303 -49.94 -1.37 -14.17
C PRO A 303 -51.36 -1.53 -13.60
N PRO A 304 -52.39 -0.94 -14.23
CA PRO A 304 -53.75 -0.97 -13.72
C PRO A 304 -54.34 -2.37 -13.81
N VAL A 305 -55.04 -2.77 -12.74
CA VAL A 305 -55.85 -3.99 -12.68
C VAL A 305 -57.05 -3.81 -13.59
N ASP A 306 -57.07 -4.52 -14.72
CA ASP A 306 -58.25 -4.66 -15.56
C ASP A 306 -59.38 -5.34 -14.77
N THR A 307 -60.45 -4.60 -14.59
CA THR A 307 -61.75 -5.12 -14.19
C THR A 307 -62.55 -5.34 -15.47
N ASP A 308 -62.67 -6.59 -15.91
CA ASP A 308 -63.91 -6.98 -16.58
C ASP A 308 -64.22 -8.48 -16.54
N ASN A 309 -65.52 -8.74 -16.45
CA ASN A 309 -66.17 -10.01 -16.10
C ASN A 309 -66.08 -11.10 -17.17
N ARG A 310 -65.90 -12.36 -16.73
CA ARG A 310 -66.88 -13.44 -17.00
C ARG A 310 -66.75 -14.64 -16.09
#